data_AF-A0A8I1RK37-F1
#
_entry.id   AF-A0A8I1RK37-F1
#
_cell.length_a   1.000
_cell.length_b   1.000
_cell.length_c   1.000
_cell.angle_alpha   90.00
_cell.angle_beta   90.00
_cell.angle_gamma   90.00
#
_symmetry.space_group_name_H-M   'P 1'
#
loop_
_entity.id
_entity.type
_entity.pdbx_description
1 polymer ?
#
loop_
_entity_poly.entity_id
_entity_poly.type
_entity_poly.pdbx_seq_one_letter_code
_entity_poly.pdbx_strand_id
1 'polypeptide(L)'
;MFDLFNVVFRSVAGRAAHWRLRAAYRLERLSRAWAYLRGHLNAEDAQRIMLDCEYPAGWHPLLVLTVEDTLEQAREVFADHLALPRLVSDGCARVGHKWGSFNDELYEARRWAIDLAVEYAAAEGIAFARLEDDDDGEARHTEEARHD
;
A
#
# COMPACT_ATOMS: atom_id res chain seq x y z
N MET A 1 -33.60 -3.74 -38.84
CA MET A 1 -33.08 -5.10 -38.54
C MET A 1 -31.54 -5.16 -38.48
N PHE A 2 -30.81 -4.26 -39.16
CA PHE A 2 -29.33 -4.19 -39.11
C PHE A 2 -28.74 -3.53 -37.83
N ASP A 3 -29.51 -2.74 -37.08
CA ASP A 3 -29.00 -2.05 -35.87
C ASP A 3 -28.80 -2.96 -34.65
N LEU A 4 -29.59 -4.02 -34.50
CA LEU A 4 -29.44 -4.95 -33.37
C LEU A 4 -28.15 -5.78 -33.47
N PHE A 5 -27.76 -6.13 -34.71
CA PHE A 5 -26.54 -6.86 -34.98
C PHE A 5 -25.30 -6.05 -34.60
N ASN A 6 -25.28 -4.74 -34.90
CA ASN A 6 -24.17 -3.86 -34.55
C ASN A 6 -23.97 -3.70 -33.04
N VAL A 7 -25.05 -3.60 -32.26
CA VAL A 7 -24.97 -3.47 -30.78
C VAL A 7 -24.47 -4.76 -30.14
N VAL A 8 -24.96 -5.93 -30.59
CA VAL A 8 -24.51 -7.22 -30.08
C VAL A 8 -23.05 -7.47 -30.43
N PHE A 9 -22.62 -7.18 -31.67
CA PHE A 9 -21.23 -7.33 -32.09
C PHE A 9 -20.28 -6.41 -31.30
N ARG A 10 -20.67 -5.16 -31.02
CA ARG A 10 -19.90 -4.24 -30.16
C ARG A 10 -19.79 -4.76 -28.72
N SER A 11 -20.86 -5.36 -28.17
CA SER A 11 -20.85 -5.96 -26.83
C SER A 11 -19.98 -7.22 -26.73
N VAL A 12 -19.91 -8.01 -27.81
CA VAL A 12 -19.11 -9.24 -27.88
C VAL A 12 -17.65 -8.88 -28.11
N ALA A 13 -17.36 -7.91 -28.98
CA ALA A 13 -16.01 -7.37 -29.18
C ALA A 13 -15.45 -6.73 -27.90
N GLY A 14 -16.27 -5.96 -27.16
CA GLY A 14 -15.90 -5.40 -25.86
C GLY A 14 -15.62 -6.48 -24.81
N ARG A 15 -16.45 -7.54 -24.76
CA ARG A 15 -16.23 -8.70 -23.88
C ARG A 15 -14.98 -9.49 -24.26
N ALA A 16 -14.71 -9.68 -25.55
CA ALA A 16 -13.51 -10.35 -26.05
C ALA A 16 -12.24 -9.54 -25.75
N ALA A 17 -12.28 -8.22 -25.95
CA ALA A 17 -11.19 -7.33 -25.58
C ALA A 17 -10.92 -7.36 -24.07
N HIS A 18 -11.96 -7.29 -23.25
CA HIS A 18 -11.84 -7.40 -21.80
C HIS A 18 -11.26 -8.76 -21.36
N TRP A 19 -11.70 -9.86 -21.98
CA TRP A 19 -11.13 -11.19 -21.74
C TRP A 19 -9.67 -11.30 -22.14
N ARG A 20 -9.26 -10.70 -23.27
CA ARG A 20 -7.86 -10.68 -23.72
C ARG A 20 -6.98 -9.90 -22.75
N LEU A 21 -7.44 -8.75 -22.27
CA LEU A 21 -6.72 -7.98 -21.25
C LEU A 21 -6.56 -8.78 -19.95
N ARG A 22 -7.64 -9.43 -19.49
CA ARG A 22 -7.58 -10.29 -18.30
C ARG A 22 -6.65 -11.48 -18.47
N ALA A 23 -6.64 -12.09 -19.66
CA ALA A 23 -5.76 -13.20 -19.99
C ALA A 23 -4.29 -12.74 -20.03
N ALA A 24 -4.00 -11.62 -20.69
CA ALA A 24 -2.67 -11.02 -20.72
C ALA A 24 -2.15 -10.72 -19.30
N TYR A 25 -2.97 -10.07 -18.47
CA TYR A 25 -2.62 -9.79 -17.08
C TYR A 25 -2.35 -11.08 -16.27
N ARG A 26 -3.16 -12.13 -16.44
CA ARG A 26 -2.93 -13.43 -15.79
C ARG A 26 -1.64 -14.10 -16.27
N LEU A 27 -1.33 -14.01 -17.56
CA LEU A 27 -0.10 -14.54 -18.12
C LEU A 27 1.13 -13.79 -17.60
N GLU A 28 1.07 -12.47 -17.50
CA GLU A 28 2.14 -11.67 -16.88
C GLU A 28 2.32 -12.00 -15.39
N ARG A 29 1.22 -12.22 -14.65
CA ARG A 29 1.31 -12.63 -13.25
C ARG A 29 1.97 -14.00 -13.10
N LEU A 30 1.66 -14.94 -14.00
CA LEU A 30 2.28 -16.27 -14.03
C LEU A 30 3.76 -16.19 -14.43
N SER A 31 4.13 -15.33 -15.38
CA SER A 31 5.53 -15.17 -15.78
C SER A 31 6.37 -14.58 -14.63
N ARG A 32 5.84 -13.61 -13.89
CA ARG A 32 6.48 -13.06 -12.68
C ARG A 32 6.64 -14.12 -11.59
N ALA A 33 5.59 -14.88 -11.31
CA ALA A 33 5.65 -15.98 -10.33
C ALA A 33 6.71 -17.03 -10.73
N TRP A 34 6.82 -17.32 -12.03
CA TRP A 34 7.84 -18.23 -12.56
C TRP A 34 9.26 -17.67 -12.48
N ALA A 35 9.43 -16.37 -12.71
CA ALA A 35 10.71 -15.69 -12.53
C ALA A 35 11.15 -15.71 -11.06
N TYR A 36 10.21 -15.45 -10.14
CA TYR A 36 10.41 -15.56 -8.70
C TYR A 36 10.84 -16.97 -8.29
N LEU A 37 10.09 -17.99 -8.74
CA LEU A 37 10.40 -19.40 -8.44
C LEU A 37 11.81 -19.81 -8.89
N ARG A 38 12.28 -19.29 -10.03
CA ARG A 38 13.63 -19.57 -10.55
C ARG A 38 14.73 -18.69 -9.95
N GLY A 39 14.39 -17.75 -9.06
CA GLY A 39 15.35 -16.80 -8.50
C GLY A 39 15.89 -15.77 -9.49
N HIS A 40 15.22 -15.56 -10.62
CA HIS A 40 15.62 -14.63 -11.68
C HIS A 40 14.68 -13.41 -11.75
N LEU A 41 14.50 -12.75 -10.61
CA LEU A 41 13.64 -11.58 -10.51
C LEU A 41 14.43 -10.31 -10.88
N ASN A 42 13.97 -9.56 -11.87
CA ASN A 42 14.48 -8.23 -12.14
C ASN A 42 13.81 -7.21 -11.20
N ALA A 43 14.33 -5.98 -11.16
CA ALA A 43 13.83 -4.94 -10.27
C ALA A 43 12.35 -4.57 -10.51
N GLU A 44 11.92 -4.50 -11.77
CA GLU A 44 10.53 -4.18 -12.12
C GLU A 44 9.55 -5.28 -11.68
N ASP A 45 9.88 -6.54 -11.93
CA ASP A 45 9.09 -7.69 -11.50
C ASP A 45 9.02 -7.77 -9.97
N ALA A 46 10.12 -7.44 -9.28
CA ALA A 46 10.16 -7.36 -7.82
C ALA A 46 9.21 -6.28 -7.29
N GLN A 47 9.28 -5.07 -7.83
CA GLN A 47 8.38 -3.97 -7.46
C GLN A 47 6.92 -4.34 -7.74
N ARG A 48 6.60 -4.90 -8.92
CA ARG A 48 5.24 -5.34 -9.24
C ARG A 48 4.72 -6.43 -8.30
N ILE A 49 5.56 -7.37 -7.89
CA ILE A 49 5.17 -8.39 -6.89
C ILE A 49 4.88 -7.72 -5.55
N MET A 50 5.70 -6.77 -5.11
CA MET A 50 5.44 -6.04 -3.87
C MET A 50 4.11 -5.29 -3.93
N LEU A 51 3.81 -4.62 -5.03
CA LEU A 51 2.52 -3.94 -5.27
C LEU A 51 1.34 -4.92 -5.28
N ASP A 52 1.47 -6.06 -5.97
CA ASP A 52 0.45 -7.12 -5.99
C ASP A 52 0.18 -7.68 -4.57
N CYS A 53 1.15 -7.58 -3.66
CA CYS A 53 1.05 -8.02 -2.27
C CYS A 53 0.43 -6.99 -1.32
N GLU A 54 0.38 -5.70 -1.67
CA GLU A 54 -0.08 -4.65 -0.74
C GLU A 54 -1.48 -4.91 -0.17
N TYR A 55 -2.44 -5.12 -1.06
CA TYR A 55 -3.84 -5.38 -0.68
C TYR A 55 -4.00 -6.68 0.12
N PRO A 56 -3.53 -7.86 -0.33
CA PRO A 56 -3.67 -9.08 0.45
C PRO A 56 -2.84 -9.09 1.74
N ALA A 57 -1.72 -8.35 1.82
CA ALA A 57 -0.93 -8.21 3.05
C ALA A 57 -1.48 -7.12 3.99
N GLY A 58 -2.35 -6.24 3.51
CA GLY A 58 -2.83 -5.07 4.25
C GLY A 58 -1.72 -4.04 4.53
N TRP A 59 -0.64 -4.06 3.74
CA TRP A 59 0.49 -3.13 3.88
C TRP A 59 0.49 -2.17 2.71
N HIS A 60 0.45 -0.86 2.98
CA HIS A 60 0.53 0.18 1.98
C HIS A 60 1.77 1.05 2.29
N PRO A 61 2.85 0.95 1.49
CA PRO A 61 4.06 1.72 1.76
C PRO A 61 3.80 3.21 1.53
N LEU A 62 3.95 4.02 2.57
CA LEU A 62 3.80 5.48 2.49
C LEU A 62 5.00 6.14 1.81
N LEU A 63 6.19 5.61 2.06
CA LEU A 63 7.45 6.05 1.50
C LEU A 63 8.25 4.82 1.10
N VAL A 64 8.83 4.83 -0.10
CA VAL A 64 9.68 3.76 -0.61
C VAL A 64 11.06 4.31 -0.84
N LEU A 65 12.04 3.83 -0.08
CA LEU A 65 13.45 4.11 -0.33
C LEU A 65 13.94 3.17 -1.45
N THR A 66 14.10 3.70 -2.66
CA THR A 66 14.65 2.92 -3.78
C THR A 66 16.13 3.19 -3.98
N VAL A 67 16.87 2.18 -4.46
CA VAL A 67 18.29 2.35 -4.80
C VAL A 67 18.43 3.32 -5.97
N GLU A 68 17.54 3.28 -6.97
CA GLU A 68 17.63 4.13 -8.16
C GLU A 68 17.44 5.61 -7.83
N ASP A 69 16.39 5.98 -7.09
CA ASP A 69 16.13 7.38 -6.73
C ASP A 69 17.27 7.93 -5.85
N THR A 70 17.79 7.09 -4.95
CA THR A 70 18.94 7.46 -4.10
C THR A 70 20.21 7.65 -4.93
N LEU A 71 20.38 6.87 -5.99
CA LEU A 71 21.54 6.93 -6.87
C LEU A 71 21.44 8.12 -7.82
N GLU A 72 20.24 8.45 -8.33
CA GLU A 72 19.96 9.68 -9.06
C GLU A 72 20.35 10.90 -8.22
N GLN A 73 19.87 10.98 -6.98
CA GLN A 73 20.26 12.04 -6.05
C GLN A 73 21.77 12.06 -5.74
N ALA A 74 22.40 10.89 -5.60
CA ALA A 74 23.84 10.80 -5.34
C ALA A 74 24.68 11.37 -6.51
N ARG A 75 24.22 11.21 -7.76
CA ARG A 75 24.90 11.75 -8.95
C ARG A 75 24.83 13.28 -9.03
N GLU A 76 23.89 13.93 -8.33
CA GLU A 76 23.86 15.40 -8.23
C GLU A 76 24.98 15.94 -7.33
N VAL A 77 25.48 15.11 -6.40
CA VAL A 77 26.47 15.50 -5.38
C VAL A 77 27.87 14.98 -5.70
N PHE A 78 27.97 13.80 -6.32
CA PHE A 78 29.24 13.10 -6.55
C PHE A 78 29.47 12.87 -8.05
N ALA A 79 30.74 12.94 -8.46
CA ALA A 79 31.15 12.54 -9.80
C ALA A 79 30.91 11.03 -10.03
N ASP A 80 30.63 10.65 -11.28
CA ASP A 80 30.37 9.26 -11.65
C ASP A 80 31.54 8.34 -11.24
N HIS A 81 31.21 7.29 -10.49
CA HIS A 81 32.17 6.30 -10.02
C HIS A 81 31.56 4.89 -10.07
N LEU A 82 32.33 3.91 -10.57
CA LEU A 82 31.86 2.53 -10.78
C LEU A 82 31.37 1.84 -9.49
N ALA A 83 31.90 2.24 -8.33
CA ALA A 83 31.49 1.68 -7.04
C ALA A 83 30.23 2.34 -6.44
N LEU A 84 29.80 3.50 -6.95
CA LEU A 84 28.69 4.28 -6.38
C LEU A 84 27.39 3.47 -6.31
N PRO A 85 26.96 2.72 -7.36
CA PRO A 85 25.72 1.94 -7.29
C PRO A 85 25.71 0.90 -6.17
N ARG A 86 26.83 0.18 -5.99
CA ARG A 86 26.95 -0.85 -4.95
C ARG A 86 26.86 -0.22 -3.55
N LEU A 87 27.56 0.89 -3.34
CA LEU A 87 27.59 1.57 -2.04
C LEU A 87 26.23 2.22 -1.68
N VAL A 88 25.53 2.77 -2.67
CA VAL A 88 24.16 3.29 -2.48
C VAL A 88 23.23 2.15 -2.07
N SER A 89 23.30 1.01 -2.75
CA SER A 89 22.50 -0.18 -2.39
C SER A 89 22.76 -0.64 -0.95
N ASP A 90 24.03 -0.76 -0.55
CA ASP A 90 24.43 -1.11 0.82
C ASP A 90 23.88 -0.09 1.85
N GLY A 91 23.92 1.20 1.50
CA GLY A 91 23.37 2.30 2.30
C GLY A 91 21.86 2.20 2.50
N CYS A 92 21.11 2.01 1.41
CA CYS A 92 19.66 1.85 1.44
C CYS A 92 19.25 0.67 2.34
N ALA A 93 19.94 -0.48 2.23
CA ALA A 93 19.65 -1.66 3.06
C ALA A 93 19.80 -1.37 4.56
N ARG A 94 20.87 -0.66 4.94
CA ARG A 94 21.12 -0.28 6.35
C ARG A 94 20.10 0.73 6.87
N VAL A 95 19.74 1.74 6.06
CA VAL A 95 18.72 2.75 6.43
C VAL A 95 17.37 2.08 6.62
N GLY A 96 16.94 1.23 5.68
CA GLY A 96 15.68 0.50 5.79
C GLY A 96 15.56 -0.31 7.09
N HIS A 97 16.63 -1.01 7.48
CA HIS A 97 16.65 -1.76 8.73
C HIS A 97 16.49 -0.88 9.99
N LYS A 98 17.11 0.31 10.00
CA LYS A 98 17.03 1.24 11.14
C LYS A 98 15.62 1.81 11.31
N TRP A 99 15.02 2.29 10.22
CA TRP A 99 13.73 2.99 10.25
C TRP A 99 12.53 2.06 10.43
N GLY A 100 12.67 0.76 10.17
CA GLY A 100 11.65 -0.23 10.54
C GLY A 100 11.39 -0.35 12.05
N SER A 101 12.21 0.27 12.91
CA SER A 101 12.16 0.08 14.38
C SER A 101 11.57 1.25 15.17
N PHE A 102 11.43 2.44 14.60
CA PHE A 102 11.11 3.67 15.33
C PHE A 102 10.54 4.72 14.36
N ASN A 103 9.21 5.00 14.32
CA ASN A 103 8.81 6.40 14.16
C ASN A 103 7.34 6.78 14.42
N ASP A 104 7.19 8.05 14.81
CA ASP A 104 5.94 8.81 15.04
C ASP A 104 5.20 9.19 13.74
N GLU A 105 5.89 9.30 12.60
CA GLU A 105 5.26 9.57 11.29
C GLU A 105 4.26 8.48 10.89
N LEU A 106 4.55 7.23 11.26
CA LEU A 106 3.66 6.10 11.02
C LEU A 106 2.40 6.20 11.88
N TYR A 107 2.48 6.80 13.06
CA TYR A 107 1.32 7.06 13.92
C TYR A 107 0.39 8.11 13.27
N GLU A 108 0.93 9.24 12.81
CA GLU A 108 0.13 10.28 12.13
C GLU A 108 -0.50 9.78 10.84
N ALA A 109 0.23 8.99 10.04
CA ALA A 109 -0.33 8.40 8.83
C ALA A 109 -1.44 7.38 9.11
N ARG A 110 -1.33 6.59 10.18
CA ARG A 110 -2.41 5.70 10.64
C ARG A 110 -3.63 6.49 11.08
N ARG A 111 -3.44 7.58 11.83
CA ARG A 111 -4.52 8.46 12.25
C ARG A 111 -5.27 9.02 11.05
N TRP A 112 -4.55 9.53 10.06
CA TRP A 112 -5.16 10.04 8.84
C TRP A 112 -5.87 8.95 8.03
N ALA A 113 -5.32 7.74 7.94
CA ALA A 113 -5.99 6.61 7.30
C ALA A 113 -7.30 6.20 8.00
N ILE A 114 -7.36 6.31 9.34
CA ILE A 114 -8.58 6.09 10.12
C ILE A 114 -9.63 7.16 9.79
N ASP A 115 -9.22 8.43 9.71
CA ASP A 115 -10.11 9.53 9.34
C ASP A 115 -10.69 9.32 7.92
N LEU A 116 -9.86 8.92 6.95
CA LEU A 116 -10.31 8.56 5.60
C LEU A 116 -11.28 7.37 5.59
N ALA A 117 -11.05 6.36 6.43
CA ALA A 117 -11.97 5.23 6.52
C ALA A 117 -13.37 5.67 7.00
N VAL A 118 -13.44 6.64 7.93
CA VAL A 118 -14.72 7.24 8.37
C VAL A 118 -15.39 7.99 7.21
N GLU A 119 -14.63 8.77 6.44
CA GLU A 119 -15.15 9.48 5.26
C GLU A 119 -15.72 8.52 4.21
N TYR A 120 -15.00 7.44 3.90
CA TYR A 120 -15.44 6.44 2.93
C TYR A 120 -16.65 5.65 3.43
N ALA A 121 -16.69 5.30 4.71
CA ALA A 121 -17.86 4.66 5.31
C ALA A 121 -19.10 5.56 5.20
N ALA A 122 -18.96 6.86 5.48
CA ALA A 122 -20.06 7.82 5.32
C ALA A 122 -20.54 7.91 3.87
N ALA A 123 -19.62 7.91 2.89
CA ALA A 123 -19.96 7.88 1.46
C ALA A 123 -20.70 6.60 1.04
N GLU A 124 -20.42 5.47 1.71
CA GLU A 124 -21.12 4.20 1.52
C GLU A 124 -22.39 4.04 2.38
N GLY A 125 -22.74 5.04 3.20
CA GLY A 125 -23.89 5.00 4.10
C GLY A 125 -23.70 4.12 5.33
N ILE A 126 -22.45 3.82 5.68
CA ILE A 126 -22.03 3.03 6.83
C ILE A 126 -21.64 3.99 7.97
N ALA A 127 -22.24 3.82 9.15
CA ALA A 127 -21.89 4.60 10.35
C ALA A 127 -21.02 3.76 11.30
N PHE A 128 -19.83 4.24 11.62
CA PHE A 128 -18.99 3.63 12.66
C PHE A 128 -19.44 4.12 14.04
N ALA A 129 -19.65 3.20 14.98
CA ALA A 129 -19.79 3.53 16.39
C ALA A 129 -18.39 3.76 16.98
N ARG A 130 -18.13 4.96 17.50
CA ARG A 130 -16.91 5.22 18.26
C ARG A 130 -17.06 4.52 19.62
N LEU A 131 -16.02 3.80 20.05
CA LEU A 131 -15.94 3.39 21.44
C LEU A 131 -15.75 4.69 22.24
N GLU A 132 -16.75 5.07 23.03
CA GLU A 132 -16.57 6.11 24.04
C GLU A 132 -15.50 5.61 25.02
N ASP A 133 -14.54 6.47 25.35
CA ASP A 133 -13.68 6.20 26.50
C ASP A 133 -14.61 6.24 27.72
N ASP A 134 -14.92 5.07 28.30
CA ASP A 134 -15.56 4.97 29.62
C ASP A 134 -14.59 5.55 30.67
N ASP A 135 -14.47 6.87 30.75
CA ASP A 135 -13.86 7.61 31.86
C ASP A 135 -14.89 8.54 32.49
N ASP A 136 -16.02 7.97 32.90
CA ASP A 136 -16.94 8.56 33.86
C ASP A 136 -16.78 7.85 35.22
N GLY A 137 -15.64 8.14 35.88
CA GLY A 137 -15.41 7.88 37.29
C GLY A 137 -15.67 9.12 38.15
N GLU A 138 -16.74 9.86 37.88
CA GLU A 138 -17.22 10.96 38.72
C GLU A 138 -17.81 10.40 40.04
N ALA A 139 -16.95 9.90 40.92
CA ALA A 139 -17.30 9.63 42.32
C ALA A 139 -17.28 10.94 43.11
N ARG A 140 -18.25 11.82 42.84
CA ARG A 140 -18.68 12.85 43.78
C ARG A 140 -20.12 12.60 44.20
N HIS A 141 -20.26 12.37 45.51
CA HIS A 141 -21.47 12.26 46.33
C HIS A 141 -22.08 10.86 46.52
N THR A 142 -21.61 10.17 47.56
CA THR A 142 -22.47 9.69 48.66
C THR A 142 -21.61 9.16 49.82
N GLU A 143 -21.00 10.06 50.61
CA GLU A 143 -20.54 9.70 51.96
C GLU A 143 -20.70 10.89 52.92
N GLU A 144 -21.93 11.42 53.00
CA GLU A 144 -22.46 11.93 54.27
C GLU A 144 -23.40 10.84 54.81
N ALA A 145 -22.84 9.88 55.57
CA ALA A 145 -23.54 9.14 56.63
C ALA A 145 -22.63 8.03 57.21
N ARG A 146 -21.71 8.39 58.11
CA ARG A 146 -21.34 7.68 59.36
C ARG A 146 -19.90 8.00 59.78
N HIS A 147 -19.76 8.94 60.70
CA HIS A 147 -19.16 8.61 61.99
C HIS A 147 -19.53 9.69 63.02
N ASP A 148 -19.99 9.19 64.18
CA ASP A 148 -20.37 9.93 65.38
C ASP A 148 -19.23 10.81 65.95
#